data_AF-A0A8T4CD70-F1
#
_entry.id   AF-A0A8T4CD70-F1
#
_cell.length_a   1.000
_cell.length_b   1.000
_cell.length_c   1.000
_cell.angle_alpha   90.00
_cell.angle_beta   90.00
_cell.angle_gamma   90.00
#
_symmetry.space_group_name_H-M   'P 1'
#
loop_
_entity.id
_entity.type
_entity.pdbx_description
1 polymer ?
#
loop_
_entity_poly.entity_id
_entity_poly.type
_entity_poly.pdbx_seq_one_letter_code
_entity_poly.pdbx_strand_id
1 'polypeptide(L)'
;METRVDRSELECLRFRCLDGCAYCCLCPPEVAGRELEHFRSARPEVLEEADGSPHIRLQGGAGGCALLRDRRCTDYGRRPFHCRAFPLRVHFLDRVQCCANLSCRGINREEGQPLAELLEAILRDGAVPDLAPAAAAARREWGNFVEKALRRGVPVELQGTRLLLNEEMERWPAGLEADRDEVADLVSETFGIAEAARLPVYVSPALEWQVFQVRQGTLRRFGLREDGGLVLSGEWPLRAVPLLEMTSEGRAGFVDYMQLLNRRDPMAGSAALVVRATRFEEEFEEAYLDILRDCALDLWWRASLLAFLNGAGALGAPEVREGVVFSDADFLDMSGIGGML
;
A
#
# COMPACT_ATOMS: atom_id res chain seq x y z
N MET A 1 -21.27 17.72 13.40
CA MET A 1 -19.87 18.18 13.27
C MET A 1 -19.36 17.64 11.94
N GLU A 2 -18.97 18.51 11.02
CA GLU A 2 -18.49 18.10 9.70
C GLU A 2 -17.19 17.31 9.87
N THR A 3 -17.10 16.12 9.26
CA THR A 3 -15.88 15.29 9.35
C THR A 3 -14.86 15.84 8.36
N ARG A 4 -13.91 16.63 8.86
CA ARG A 4 -12.82 17.18 8.04
C ARG A 4 -11.85 16.05 7.66
N VAL A 5 -11.56 15.94 6.36
CA VAL A 5 -10.54 15.04 5.81
C VAL A 5 -9.21 15.78 5.74
N ASP A 6 -8.16 15.18 6.29
CA ASP A 6 -6.78 15.62 6.09
C ASP A 6 -6.32 15.23 4.68
N ARG A 7 -5.96 16.24 3.90
CA ARG A 7 -5.54 16.14 2.50
C ARG A 7 -4.13 16.69 2.26
N SER A 8 -3.36 16.91 3.34
CA SER A 8 -2.04 17.55 3.29
C SER A 8 -1.06 16.82 2.35
N GLU A 9 -1.13 15.49 2.29
CA GLU A 9 -0.33 14.68 1.37
C GLU A 9 -0.61 14.99 -0.12
N LEU A 10 -1.84 15.43 -0.45
CA LEU A 10 -2.29 15.61 -1.83
C LEU A 10 -1.95 16.97 -2.42
N GLU A 11 -1.52 17.95 -1.61
CA GLU A 11 -1.44 19.37 -2.00
C GLU A 11 -0.47 19.64 -3.16
N CYS A 12 0.51 18.76 -3.37
CA CYS A 12 1.51 18.85 -4.44
C CYS A 12 1.46 17.70 -5.44
N LEU A 13 0.44 16.83 -5.36
CA LEU A 13 0.34 15.64 -6.19
C LEU A 13 -0.73 15.80 -7.27
N ARG A 14 -0.41 15.27 -8.44
CA ARG A 14 -1.25 15.26 -9.63
C ARG A 14 -1.35 13.85 -10.16
N PHE A 15 -2.49 13.53 -10.79
CA PHE A 15 -2.78 12.23 -11.34
C PHE A 15 -3.16 12.34 -12.82
N ARG A 16 -2.48 11.54 -13.63
CA ARG A 16 -2.88 11.23 -15.01
C ARG A 16 -2.88 9.72 -15.18
N CYS A 17 -4.05 9.15 -15.46
CA CYS A 17 -4.15 7.72 -15.79
C CYS A 17 -3.28 7.40 -17.02
N LEU A 18 -2.43 6.37 -16.91
CA LEU A 18 -1.58 5.91 -17.99
C LEU A 18 -2.31 4.84 -18.80
N ASP A 19 -2.44 5.07 -20.10
CA ASP A 19 -3.12 4.15 -20.99
C ASP A 19 -2.40 2.79 -21.04
N GLY A 20 -3.16 1.69 -20.97
CA GLY A 20 -2.59 0.34 -20.94
C GLY A 20 -1.98 -0.11 -19.60
N CYS A 21 -1.88 0.77 -18.59
CA CYS A 21 -1.31 0.43 -17.28
C CYS A 21 -2.18 -0.56 -16.50
N ALA A 22 -3.48 -0.25 -16.36
CA ALA A 22 -4.49 -1.08 -15.70
C ALA A 22 -4.14 -1.63 -14.29
N TYR A 23 -3.20 -1.00 -13.58
CA TYR A 23 -2.82 -1.37 -12.21
C TYR A 23 -4.02 -1.40 -11.24
N CYS A 24 -4.92 -0.42 -11.35
CA CYS A 24 -6.15 -0.36 -10.54
C CYS A 24 -7.12 -1.54 -10.74
N CYS A 25 -6.91 -2.36 -11.77
CA CYS A 25 -7.71 -3.55 -12.05
C CYS A 25 -7.09 -4.83 -11.49
N LEU A 26 -5.94 -4.75 -10.80
CA LEU A 26 -5.26 -5.92 -10.21
C LEU A 26 -5.71 -6.23 -8.77
N CYS A 27 -6.51 -5.37 -8.17
CA CYS A 27 -7.15 -5.59 -6.88
C CYS A 27 -8.65 -5.86 -7.13
N PRO A 28 -9.27 -6.85 -6.47
CA PRO A 28 -10.70 -7.08 -6.57
C PRO A 28 -11.45 -5.97 -5.80
N PRO A 29 -12.14 -5.02 -6.48
CA PRO A 29 -12.87 -3.98 -5.77
C PRO A 29 -14.11 -4.56 -5.08
N GLU A 30 -14.32 -4.20 -3.82
CA GLU A 30 -15.60 -4.40 -3.14
C GLU A 30 -16.72 -3.62 -3.88
N VAL A 31 -17.93 -4.19 -3.88
CA VAL A 31 -19.11 -3.63 -4.53
C VAL A 31 -20.20 -3.42 -3.48
N ALA A 32 -20.38 -2.18 -3.03
CA ALA A 32 -21.29 -1.86 -1.94
C ALA A 32 -22.59 -1.16 -2.38
N GLY A 33 -23.63 -1.29 -1.55
CA GLY A 33 -24.85 -0.49 -1.62
C GLY A 33 -25.53 -0.49 -3.00
N ARG A 34 -25.75 0.70 -3.57
CA ARG A 34 -26.45 0.87 -4.86
C ARG A 34 -25.69 0.29 -6.05
N GLU A 35 -24.37 0.16 -5.94
CA GLU A 35 -23.54 -0.42 -7.00
C GLU A 35 -23.81 -1.92 -7.12
N LEU A 36 -24.03 -2.58 -5.98
CA LEU A 36 -24.30 -4.01 -5.93
C LEU A 36 -25.61 -4.38 -6.63
N GLU A 37 -26.66 -3.57 -6.51
CA GLU A 37 -27.91 -3.76 -7.24
C GLU A 37 -27.68 -3.70 -8.75
N HIS A 38 -26.85 -2.76 -9.21
CA HIS A 38 -26.48 -2.66 -10.61
C HIS A 38 -25.73 -3.90 -11.09
N PHE A 39 -24.68 -4.34 -10.40
CA PHE A 39 -23.90 -5.50 -10.83
C PHE A 39 -24.71 -6.80 -10.75
N ARG A 40 -25.53 -7.01 -9.71
CA ARG A 40 -26.41 -8.19 -9.60
C ARG A 40 -27.42 -8.30 -10.76
N SER A 41 -27.93 -7.16 -11.23
CA SER A 41 -28.94 -7.15 -12.29
C SER A 41 -28.34 -7.19 -13.70
N ALA A 42 -27.27 -6.43 -13.94
CA ALA A 42 -26.71 -6.25 -15.27
C ALA A 42 -25.55 -7.20 -15.60
N ARG A 43 -24.77 -7.59 -14.58
CA ARG A 43 -23.48 -8.28 -14.73
C ARG A 43 -23.21 -9.28 -13.57
N PRO A 44 -24.15 -10.17 -13.19
CA PRO A 44 -23.96 -11.04 -12.02
C PRO A 44 -22.74 -11.97 -12.16
N GLU A 45 -22.32 -12.27 -13.38
CA GLU A 45 -21.20 -13.16 -13.70
C GLU A 45 -19.81 -12.60 -13.33
N VAL A 46 -19.73 -11.31 -12.98
CA VAL A 46 -18.47 -10.68 -12.54
C VAL A 46 -18.33 -10.62 -11.03
N LEU A 47 -19.40 -10.94 -10.29
CA LEU A 47 -19.42 -10.88 -8.84
C LEU A 47 -18.93 -12.19 -8.22
N GLU A 48 -18.20 -12.07 -7.13
CA GLU A 48 -17.87 -13.16 -6.20
C GLU A 48 -18.07 -12.69 -4.76
N GLU A 49 -18.24 -13.62 -3.83
CA GLU A 49 -18.33 -13.32 -2.40
C GLU A 49 -16.99 -13.68 -1.75
N ALA A 50 -16.36 -12.70 -1.10
CA ALA A 50 -15.10 -12.83 -0.39
C ALA A 50 -15.19 -12.07 0.93
N ASP A 51 -14.77 -12.69 2.03
CA ASP A 51 -14.79 -12.10 3.38
C ASP A 51 -16.15 -11.53 3.82
N GLY A 52 -17.24 -12.14 3.33
CA GLY A 52 -18.62 -11.72 3.65
C GLY A 52 -19.10 -10.50 2.89
N SER A 53 -18.31 -9.99 1.94
CA SER A 53 -18.67 -8.87 1.05
C SER A 53 -18.58 -9.28 -0.43
N PRO A 54 -19.46 -8.73 -1.29
CA PRO A 54 -19.41 -8.98 -2.73
C PRO A 54 -18.31 -8.13 -3.38
N HIS A 55 -17.51 -8.77 -4.23
CA HIS A 55 -16.38 -8.17 -4.95
C HIS A 55 -16.49 -8.44 -6.46
N ILE A 56 -15.79 -7.64 -7.27
CA ILE A 56 -15.57 -8.00 -8.68
C ILE A 56 -14.43 -9.01 -8.74
N ARG A 57 -14.72 -10.21 -9.26
CA ARG A 57 -13.74 -11.30 -9.32
C ARG A 57 -12.54 -11.03 -10.20
N LEU A 58 -11.42 -11.68 -9.90
CA LEU A 58 -10.24 -11.68 -10.76
C LEU A 58 -10.34 -12.74 -11.86
N GLN A 59 -9.83 -12.41 -13.05
CA GLN A 59 -9.68 -13.36 -14.15
C GLN A 59 -8.65 -14.43 -13.77
N GLY A 60 -9.00 -15.70 -13.96
CA GLY A 60 -8.16 -16.83 -13.55
C GLY A 60 -7.81 -16.87 -12.06
N GLY A 61 -8.50 -16.10 -11.22
CA GLY A 61 -8.26 -16.00 -9.78
C GLY A 61 -7.08 -15.12 -9.38
N ALA A 62 -6.23 -14.64 -10.30
CA ALA A 62 -5.04 -13.84 -9.97
C ALA A 62 -4.68 -12.77 -11.01
N GLY A 63 -5.45 -12.65 -12.10
CA GLY A 63 -5.23 -11.71 -13.19
C GLY A 63 -5.86 -10.34 -12.94
N GLY A 64 -6.22 -9.66 -14.03
CA GLY A 64 -7.01 -8.44 -13.93
C GLY A 64 -8.46 -8.73 -13.51
N CYS A 65 -9.18 -7.72 -13.05
CA CYS A 65 -10.58 -7.84 -12.69
C CYS A 65 -11.42 -8.30 -13.90
N ALA A 66 -12.57 -8.91 -13.63
CA ALA A 66 -13.43 -9.48 -14.67
C ALA A 66 -13.96 -8.44 -15.68
N LEU A 67 -13.92 -7.14 -15.34
CA LEU A 67 -14.30 -6.03 -16.23
C LEU A 67 -13.18 -5.59 -17.18
N LEU A 68 -11.94 -6.03 -16.97
CA LEU A 68 -10.79 -5.63 -17.79
C LEU A 68 -10.76 -6.42 -19.10
N ARG A 69 -10.60 -5.74 -20.24
CA ARG A 69 -10.31 -6.33 -21.55
C ARG A 69 -9.23 -5.52 -22.24
N ASP A 70 -8.17 -6.17 -22.71
CA ASP A 70 -7.06 -5.53 -23.44
C ASP A 70 -6.51 -4.31 -22.68
N ARG A 71 -6.25 -4.48 -21.38
CA ARG A 71 -5.80 -3.41 -20.47
C ARG A 71 -6.74 -2.20 -20.35
N ARG A 72 -8.02 -2.33 -20.72
CA ARG A 72 -9.04 -1.28 -20.57
C ARG A 72 -10.27 -1.79 -19.84
N CYS A 73 -10.80 -0.97 -18.92
CA CYS A 73 -12.04 -1.32 -18.23
C CYS A 73 -13.22 -1.19 -19.21
N THR A 74 -13.95 -2.28 -19.40
CA THR A 74 -15.14 -2.34 -20.27
C THR A 74 -16.36 -1.63 -19.70
N ASP A 75 -16.32 -1.26 -18.42
CA ASP A 75 -17.43 -0.57 -17.73
C ASP A 75 -16.93 0.67 -16.95
N TYR A 76 -16.04 1.43 -17.59
CA TYR A 76 -15.35 2.55 -16.94
C TYR A 76 -16.31 3.57 -16.30
N GLY A 77 -17.47 3.82 -16.91
CA GLY A 77 -18.48 4.77 -16.42
C GLY A 77 -19.29 4.29 -15.22
N ARG A 78 -19.33 2.97 -14.95
CA ARG A 78 -20.09 2.37 -13.83
C ARG A 78 -19.22 1.53 -12.91
N ARG A 79 -17.90 1.70 -12.99
CA ARG A 79 -16.93 1.03 -12.15
C ARG A 79 -17.25 1.26 -10.65
N PRO A 80 -17.01 0.29 -9.76
CA PRO A 80 -17.28 0.43 -8.33
C PRO A 80 -16.58 1.65 -7.71
N PHE A 81 -17.05 2.06 -6.54
CA PHE A 81 -16.50 3.22 -5.82
C PHE A 81 -14.98 3.13 -5.64
N HIS A 82 -14.45 2.00 -5.17
CA HIS A 82 -13.00 1.82 -5.00
C HIS A 82 -12.22 2.09 -6.29
N CYS A 83 -12.77 1.71 -7.45
CA CYS A 83 -12.15 1.99 -8.75
C CYS A 83 -12.27 3.47 -9.17
N ARG A 84 -13.28 4.21 -8.70
CA ARG A 84 -13.41 5.65 -8.95
C ARG A 84 -12.51 6.46 -8.01
N ALA A 85 -12.30 5.98 -6.79
CA ALA A 85 -11.45 6.60 -5.79
C ALA A 85 -9.96 6.48 -6.12
N PHE A 86 -9.56 5.42 -6.82
CA PHE A 86 -8.17 5.20 -7.20
C PHE A 86 -7.56 6.41 -7.97
N PRO A 87 -6.36 6.90 -7.59
CA PRO A 87 -5.38 6.26 -6.70
C PRO A 87 -5.41 6.75 -5.24
N LEU A 88 -6.55 7.23 -4.75
CA LEU A 88 -6.69 7.68 -3.37
C LEU A 88 -7.16 6.54 -2.46
N ARG A 89 -6.72 6.59 -1.20
CA ARG A 89 -7.20 5.78 -0.08
C ARG A 89 -7.64 6.70 1.04
N VAL A 90 -8.76 6.39 1.70
CA VAL A 90 -9.23 7.13 2.86
C VAL A 90 -9.10 6.27 4.10
N HIS A 91 -8.24 6.67 5.03
CA HIS A 91 -8.01 5.97 6.29
C HIS A 91 -8.70 6.66 7.46
N PHE A 92 -9.15 5.86 8.41
CA PHE A 92 -9.87 6.32 9.60
C PHE A 92 -9.14 5.84 10.85
N LEU A 93 -8.70 6.78 11.68
CA LEU A 93 -8.13 6.53 13.00
C LEU A 93 -8.69 7.54 14.02
N ASP A 94 -7.84 8.42 14.56
CA ASP A 94 -8.26 9.59 15.35
C ASP A 94 -8.77 10.73 14.45
N ARG A 95 -8.20 10.85 13.24
CA ARG A 95 -8.65 11.70 12.13
C ARG A 95 -9.08 10.87 10.92
N VAL A 96 -9.58 11.55 9.91
CA VAL A 96 -9.78 10.98 8.56
C VAL A 96 -8.66 11.51 7.69
N GLN A 97 -7.84 10.63 7.13
CA GLN A 97 -6.69 10.99 6.32
C GLN A 97 -6.82 10.40 4.92
N CYS A 98 -6.64 11.22 3.90
CA CYS A 98 -6.54 10.74 2.53
C CYS A 98 -5.08 10.59 2.12
N CYS A 99 -4.69 9.38 1.71
CA CYS A 99 -3.36 9.05 1.24
C CYS A 99 -3.40 8.75 -0.26
N ALA A 100 -2.32 9.09 -0.96
CA ALA A 100 -2.11 8.73 -2.34
C ALA A 100 -1.39 7.37 -2.42
N ASN A 101 -1.92 6.45 -3.22
CA ASN A 101 -1.23 5.19 -3.52
C ASN A 101 -0.13 5.45 -4.56
N LEU A 102 1.11 5.60 -4.09
CA LEU A 102 2.30 5.89 -4.88
C LEU A 102 2.79 4.69 -5.71
N SER A 103 2.17 3.52 -5.56
CA SER A 103 2.32 2.43 -6.54
C SER A 103 1.65 2.77 -7.88
N CYS A 104 0.73 3.73 -7.89
CA CYS A 104 0.18 4.28 -9.12
C CYS A 104 1.23 5.14 -9.86
N ARG A 105 1.77 4.60 -10.96
CA ARG A 105 2.66 5.35 -11.89
C ARG A 105 2.07 6.64 -12.46
N GLY A 106 0.75 6.77 -12.48
CA GLY A 106 0.07 7.98 -12.93
C GLY A 106 0.23 9.17 -11.99
N ILE A 107 0.72 8.96 -10.76
CA ILE A 107 0.96 10.02 -9.78
C ILE A 107 2.31 10.70 -10.06
N ASN A 108 2.28 12.02 -10.12
CA ASN A 108 3.45 12.86 -10.35
C ASN A 108 3.19 14.28 -9.77
N ARG A 109 4.10 15.23 -10.00
CA ARG A 109 3.97 16.61 -9.48
C ARG A 109 3.65 17.66 -10.54
N GLU A 110 3.60 17.29 -11.81
CA GLU A 110 3.62 18.23 -12.95
C GLU A 110 2.35 18.13 -13.80
N GLU A 111 1.97 16.92 -14.20
CA GLU A 111 0.95 16.64 -15.20
C GLU A 111 -0.30 15.97 -14.62
N GLY A 112 -1.46 16.32 -15.19
CA GLY A 112 -2.75 15.72 -14.85
C GLY A 112 -3.64 16.58 -13.95
N GLN A 113 -4.60 15.93 -13.31
CA GLN A 113 -5.54 16.53 -12.38
C GLN A 113 -4.92 16.61 -10.97
N PRO A 114 -5.05 17.73 -10.24
CA PRO A 114 -4.67 17.78 -8.83
C PRO A 114 -5.40 16.72 -8.01
N LEU A 115 -4.68 15.94 -7.19
CA LEU A 115 -5.29 14.89 -6.38
C LEU A 115 -6.25 15.44 -5.33
N ALA A 116 -5.98 16.63 -4.79
CA ALA A 116 -6.91 17.31 -3.88
C ALA A 116 -8.26 17.58 -4.57
N GLU A 117 -8.27 18.00 -5.84
CA GLU A 117 -9.52 18.22 -6.58
C GLU A 117 -10.23 16.91 -6.90
N LEU A 118 -9.48 15.83 -7.15
CA LEU A 118 -10.04 14.47 -7.30
C LEU A 118 -10.77 14.03 -6.03
N LEU A 119 -10.15 14.22 -4.87
CA LEU A 119 -10.77 13.94 -3.57
C LEU A 119 -12.07 14.72 -3.41
N GLU A 120 -12.07 16.03 -3.66
CA GLU A 120 -13.29 16.86 -3.53
C GLU A 120 -14.41 16.42 -4.48
N ALA A 121 -14.08 15.93 -5.69
CA ALA A 121 -15.08 15.35 -6.58
C ALA A 121 -15.67 14.06 -6.00
N ILE A 122 -14.82 13.15 -5.50
CA ILE A 122 -15.23 11.89 -4.87
C ILE A 122 -16.11 12.13 -3.64
N LEU A 123 -15.75 13.10 -2.79
CA LEU A 123 -16.51 13.46 -1.60
C LEU A 123 -17.88 14.06 -1.95
N ARG A 124 -17.95 14.93 -2.97
CA ARG A 124 -19.20 15.57 -3.43
C ARG A 124 -20.16 14.60 -4.08
N ASP A 125 -19.66 13.63 -4.82
CA ASP A 125 -20.49 12.62 -5.49
C ASP A 125 -21.20 11.69 -4.49
N GLY A 126 -20.94 11.83 -3.18
CA GLY A 126 -21.46 10.96 -2.13
C GLY A 126 -20.97 9.52 -2.32
N ALA A 127 -19.88 9.37 -3.06
CA ALA A 127 -19.40 8.08 -3.52
C ALA A 127 -18.74 7.31 -2.38
N VAL A 128 -18.17 8.02 -1.39
CA VAL A 128 -17.70 7.43 -0.12
C VAL A 128 -18.92 7.25 0.79
N PRO A 129 -19.45 6.02 0.95
CA PRO A 129 -20.58 5.81 1.82
C PRO A 129 -20.15 6.09 3.27
N ASP A 130 -20.99 6.82 4.02
CA ASP A 130 -20.92 6.87 5.49
C ASP A 130 -19.56 7.25 6.11
N LEU A 131 -18.86 8.25 5.55
CA LEU A 131 -17.63 8.82 6.14
C LEU A 131 -17.77 9.16 7.64
N ALA A 132 -18.88 9.81 8.03
CA ALA A 132 -19.08 10.25 9.40
C ALA A 132 -19.31 9.07 10.37
N PRO A 133 -20.19 8.08 10.07
CA PRO A 133 -20.28 6.85 10.85
C PRO A 133 -18.96 6.08 10.94
N ALA A 134 -18.24 5.90 9.82
CA ALA A 134 -16.95 5.20 9.77
C ALA A 134 -15.90 5.91 10.65
N ALA A 135 -15.75 7.24 10.49
CA ALA A 135 -14.86 8.05 11.31
C ALA A 135 -15.24 8.00 12.80
N ALA A 136 -16.54 8.02 13.13
CA ALA A 136 -16.98 7.91 14.52
C ALA A 136 -16.69 6.53 15.10
N ALA A 137 -16.81 5.46 14.32
CA ALA A 137 -16.46 4.11 14.74
C ALA A 137 -14.96 3.96 14.98
N ALA A 138 -14.13 4.39 14.03
CA ALA A 138 -12.67 4.33 14.15
C ALA A 138 -12.16 5.13 15.36
N ARG A 139 -12.67 6.35 15.59
CA ARG A 139 -12.30 7.16 16.76
C ARG A 139 -12.66 6.49 18.08
N ARG A 140 -13.81 5.80 18.15
CA ARG A 140 -14.19 5.04 19.35
C ARG A 140 -13.24 3.86 19.55
N GLU A 141 -12.89 3.13 18.49
CA GLU A 141 -11.95 2.01 18.61
C GLU A 141 -10.56 2.48 19.05
N TRP A 142 -10.05 3.55 18.42
CA TRP A 142 -8.78 4.17 18.80
C TRP A 142 -8.80 4.66 20.26
N GLY A 143 -9.85 5.39 20.66
CA GLY A 143 -10.01 5.86 22.04
C GLY A 143 -10.04 4.71 23.06
N ASN A 144 -10.73 3.61 22.74
CA ASN A 144 -10.75 2.40 23.57
C ASN A 144 -9.37 1.73 23.66
N PHE A 145 -8.58 1.75 22.58
CA PHE A 145 -7.20 1.27 22.59
C PHE A 145 -6.34 2.13 23.52
N VAL A 146 -6.34 3.44 23.34
CA VAL A 146 -5.56 4.39 24.16
C VAL A 146 -5.92 4.27 25.64
N GLU A 147 -7.21 4.21 25.98
CA GLU A 147 -7.66 4.04 27.37
C GLU A 147 -7.12 2.75 28.00
N LYS A 148 -7.13 1.64 27.25
CA LYS A 148 -6.62 0.35 27.72
C LYS A 148 -5.10 0.36 27.87
N ALA A 149 -4.38 0.92 26.90
CA ALA A 149 -2.93 1.06 26.94
C ALA A 149 -2.50 1.84 28.19
N LEU A 150 -3.11 3.00 28.43
CA LEU A 150 -2.83 3.83 29.61
C LEU A 150 -3.13 3.11 30.93
N ARG A 151 -4.23 2.34 31.02
CA ARG A 151 -4.54 1.52 32.20
C ARG A 151 -3.51 0.42 32.46
N ARG A 152 -2.78 -0.01 31.42
CA ARG A 152 -1.71 -1.00 31.52
C ARG A 152 -0.33 -0.37 31.67
N GLY A 153 -0.24 0.96 31.70
CA GLY A 153 1.01 1.68 31.85
C GLY A 153 1.77 1.93 30.54
N VAL A 154 1.16 1.62 29.38
CA VAL A 154 1.75 1.86 28.06
C VAL A 154 1.32 3.24 27.55
N PRO A 155 2.21 4.25 27.52
CA PRO A 155 1.90 5.56 26.96
C PRO A 155 1.67 5.48 25.45
N VAL A 156 0.72 6.28 24.94
CA VAL A 156 0.46 6.44 23.51
C VAL A 156 0.55 7.92 23.18
N GLU A 157 1.68 8.35 22.64
CA GLU A 157 1.93 9.75 22.28
C GLU A 157 2.44 9.87 20.84
N LEU A 158 1.49 9.90 19.91
CA LEU A 158 1.78 9.76 18.48
C LEU A 158 2.60 10.92 17.90
N GLN A 159 2.46 12.15 18.39
CA GLN A 159 3.17 13.29 17.81
C GLN A 159 4.64 13.29 18.20
N GLY A 160 4.96 13.07 19.46
CA GLY A 160 6.33 12.92 19.94
C GLY A 160 7.01 11.70 19.36
N THR A 161 6.35 10.55 19.30
CA THR A 161 6.89 9.36 18.61
C THR A 161 7.26 9.70 17.16
N ARG A 162 6.34 10.35 16.41
CA ARG A 162 6.63 10.75 15.01
C ARG A 162 7.83 11.70 14.91
N LEU A 163 7.96 12.66 15.83
CA LEU A 163 9.09 13.60 15.83
C LEU A 163 10.42 12.90 16.11
N LEU A 164 10.47 12.06 17.15
CA LEU A 164 11.67 11.28 17.51
C LEU A 164 12.11 10.39 16.35
N LEU A 165 11.15 9.71 15.70
CA LEU A 165 11.47 8.81 14.60
C LEU A 165 11.92 9.53 13.33
N ASN A 166 11.50 10.78 13.08
CA ASN A 166 12.04 11.55 11.97
C ASN A 166 13.54 11.81 12.13
N GLU A 167 14.00 12.08 13.36
CA GLU A 167 15.43 12.27 13.66
C GLU A 167 16.23 10.97 13.47
N GLU A 168 15.64 9.84 13.83
CA GLU A 168 16.27 8.52 13.63
C GLU A 168 16.36 8.15 12.14
N MET A 169 15.30 8.41 11.37
CA MET A 169 15.26 8.20 9.92
C MET A 169 16.35 8.96 9.17
N GLU A 170 16.78 10.13 9.67
CA GLU A 170 17.90 10.87 9.09
C GLU A 170 19.21 10.10 9.13
N ARG A 171 19.31 8.95 9.82
CA ARG A 171 20.48 8.06 9.85
C ARG A 171 20.31 6.85 8.92
N TRP A 172 19.12 6.60 8.38
CA TRP A 172 18.86 5.46 7.50
C TRP A 172 19.46 5.65 6.09
N PRO A 173 19.75 4.56 5.36
CA PRO A 173 19.64 3.15 5.78
C PRO A 173 20.78 2.67 6.69
N ALA A 174 21.87 3.45 6.84
CA ALA A 174 23.05 3.05 7.63
C ALA A 174 22.74 2.72 9.10
N GLY A 175 21.75 3.40 9.69
CA GLY A 175 21.28 3.15 11.06
C GLY A 175 20.32 1.96 11.23
N LEU A 176 19.90 1.27 10.16
CA LEU A 176 18.96 0.15 10.27
C LEU A 176 19.59 -1.14 10.84
N GLU A 177 20.92 -1.22 10.93
CA GLU A 177 21.68 -2.37 11.44
C GLU A 177 21.11 -3.75 11.01
N ALA A 178 20.68 -3.87 9.75
CA ALA A 178 20.05 -5.09 9.26
C ALA A 178 21.08 -6.08 8.74
N ASP A 179 21.00 -7.32 9.23
CA ASP A 179 21.74 -8.42 8.65
C ASP A 179 20.98 -9.04 7.46
N ARG A 180 21.67 -9.89 6.70
CA ARG A 180 21.09 -10.53 5.50
C ARG A 180 20.06 -11.60 5.81
N ASP A 181 20.08 -12.18 7.02
CA ASP A 181 19.13 -13.21 7.44
C ASP A 181 17.79 -12.55 7.79
N GLU A 182 17.81 -11.47 8.57
CA GLU A 182 16.62 -10.66 8.92
C GLU A 182 15.87 -10.21 7.66
N VAL A 183 16.58 -9.63 6.69
CA VAL A 183 15.97 -9.19 5.43
C VAL A 183 15.44 -10.37 4.61
N ALA A 184 16.14 -11.50 4.59
CA ALA A 184 15.68 -12.68 3.86
C ALA A 184 14.41 -13.29 4.49
N ASP A 185 14.29 -13.25 5.82
CA ASP A 185 13.12 -13.74 6.54
C ASP A 185 11.92 -12.82 6.29
N LEU A 186 12.08 -11.51 6.46
CA LEU A 186 11.05 -10.50 6.14
C LEU A 186 10.51 -10.67 4.70
N VAL A 187 11.43 -10.74 3.72
CA VAL A 187 11.06 -10.93 2.31
C VAL A 187 10.40 -12.29 2.07
N SER A 188 10.81 -13.33 2.79
CA SER A 188 10.17 -14.65 2.67
C SER A 188 8.75 -14.65 3.20
N GLU A 189 8.42 -13.84 4.21
CA GLU A 189 7.05 -13.67 4.68
C GLU A 189 6.18 -12.95 3.65
N THR A 190 6.68 -11.85 3.08
CA THR A 190 5.93 -11.03 2.11
C THR A 190 5.74 -11.75 0.76
N PHE A 191 6.78 -12.41 0.25
CA PHE A 191 6.77 -13.03 -1.08
C PHE A 191 6.60 -14.55 -1.05
N GLY A 192 6.57 -15.18 0.14
CA GLY A 192 6.36 -16.62 0.32
C GLY A 192 4.92 -17.07 0.17
N ILE A 193 4.01 -16.15 -0.14
CA ILE A 193 2.57 -16.40 -0.25
C ILE A 193 2.28 -17.40 -1.37
N ALA A 194 1.42 -18.37 -1.06
CA ALA A 194 1.09 -19.44 -2.00
C ALA A 194 0.09 -19.04 -3.07
N GLU A 195 -0.85 -18.20 -2.69
CA GLU A 195 -1.91 -17.71 -3.56
C GLU A 195 -1.40 -16.57 -4.42
N ALA A 196 -1.40 -16.77 -5.74
CA ALA A 196 -0.88 -15.78 -6.70
C ALA A 196 -1.62 -14.44 -6.64
N ALA A 197 -2.92 -14.46 -6.32
CA ALA A 197 -3.76 -13.27 -6.20
C ALA A 197 -3.33 -12.31 -5.09
N ARG A 198 -2.55 -12.82 -4.13
CA ARG A 198 -2.09 -12.10 -2.94
C ARG A 198 -0.62 -11.72 -3.01
N LEU A 199 0.07 -12.07 -4.08
CA LEU A 199 1.47 -11.67 -4.26
C LEU A 199 1.53 -10.19 -4.67
N PRO A 200 2.49 -9.42 -4.13
CA PRO A 200 2.70 -8.04 -4.56
C PRO A 200 2.96 -7.95 -6.07
N VAL A 201 2.25 -7.03 -6.73
CA VAL A 201 2.42 -6.77 -8.16
C VAL A 201 3.19 -5.47 -8.37
N TYR A 202 4.30 -5.57 -9.08
CA TYR A 202 5.03 -4.42 -9.60
C TYR A 202 4.58 -4.13 -11.04
N VAL A 203 4.20 -2.89 -11.33
CA VAL A 203 4.04 -2.44 -12.72
C VAL A 203 5.32 -1.75 -13.11
N SER A 204 6.02 -2.20 -14.16
CA SER A 204 7.30 -1.62 -14.62
C SER A 204 7.11 -0.29 -15.38
N PRO A 205 8.18 0.49 -15.67
CA PRO A 205 8.06 1.70 -16.47
C PRO A 205 7.50 1.45 -17.88
N ALA A 206 7.68 0.24 -18.40
CA ALA A 206 7.10 -0.24 -19.65
C ALA A 206 5.64 -0.70 -19.51
N LEU A 207 5.02 -0.51 -18.34
CA LEU A 207 3.65 -0.92 -17.98
C LEU A 207 3.43 -2.44 -18.00
N GLU A 208 4.51 -3.21 -17.82
CA GLU A 208 4.43 -4.66 -17.67
C GLU A 208 4.09 -5.02 -16.23
N TRP A 209 3.21 -5.99 -16.04
CA TRP A 209 2.89 -6.50 -14.71
C TRP A 209 3.86 -7.61 -14.34
N GLN A 210 4.54 -7.45 -13.22
CA GLN A 210 5.52 -8.39 -12.71
C GLN A 210 5.14 -8.80 -11.30
N VAL A 211 5.27 -10.10 -11.03
CA VAL A 211 5.02 -10.70 -9.72
C VAL A 211 6.28 -11.41 -9.27
N PHE A 212 6.58 -11.29 -7.99
CA PHE A 212 7.72 -11.95 -7.38
C PHE A 212 7.23 -12.97 -6.36
N GLN A 213 7.86 -14.15 -6.31
CA GLN A 213 7.52 -15.19 -5.35
C GLN A 213 8.79 -15.83 -4.80
N VAL A 214 8.84 -16.00 -3.48
CA VAL A 214 9.88 -16.77 -2.80
C VAL A 214 9.37 -18.17 -2.54
N ARG A 215 10.12 -19.19 -2.99
CA ARG A 215 9.86 -20.60 -2.68
C ARG A 215 11.17 -21.31 -2.39
N GLN A 216 11.25 -21.93 -1.21
CA GLN A 216 12.42 -22.73 -0.80
C GLN A 216 13.75 -21.94 -0.98
N GLY A 217 13.76 -20.66 -0.57
CA GLY A 217 14.93 -19.78 -0.69
C GLY A 217 15.26 -19.32 -2.11
N THR A 218 14.40 -19.59 -3.10
CA THR A 218 14.54 -19.12 -4.48
C THR A 218 13.52 -18.03 -4.77
N LEU A 219 14.00 -16.87 -5.23
CA LEU A 219 13.18 -15.79 -5.75
C LEU A 219 12.87 -16.05 -7.23
N ARG A 220 11.59 -16.02 -7.59
CA ARG A 220 11.09 -16.19 -8.95
C ARG A 220 10.39 -14.93 -9.41
N ARG A 221 10.68 -14.49 -10.63
CA ARG A 221 9.99 -13.37 -11.28
C ARG A 221 9.08 -13.88 -12.39
N PHE A 222 7.82 -13.47 -12.35
CA PHE A 222 6.82 -13.80 -13.35
C PHE A 222 6.30 -12.54 -14.04
N GLY A 223 6.04 -12.62 -15.34
CA GLY A 223 5.12 -11.71 -16.01
C GLY A 223 3.69 -12.15 -15.73
N LEU A 224 2.84 -11.24 -15.25
CA LEU A 224 1.42 -11.47 -15.00
C LEU A 224 0.59 -11.08 -16.22
N ARG A 225 -0.19 -12.03 -16.73
CA ARG A 225 -1.16 -11.82 -17.81
C ARG A 225 -2.50 -11.40 -17.27
N GLU A 226 -3.30 -10.80 -18.14
CA GLU A 226 -4.66 -10.36 -17.82
C GLU A 226 -5.57 -11.50 -17.35
N ASP A 227 -5.38 -12.70 -17.89
CA ASP A 227 -6.13 -13.91 -17.56
C ASP A 227 -5.68 -14.61 -16.26
N GLY A 228 -4.68 -14.05 -15.56
CA GLY A 228 -4.07 -14.65 -14.36
C GLY A 228 -2.92 -15.61 -14.65
N GLY A 229 -2.58 -15.84 -15.92
CA GLY A 229 -1.43 -16.64 -16.31
C GLY A 229 -0.12 -16.00 -15.85
N LEU A 230 0.74 -16.80 -15.20
CA LEU A 230 2.09 -16.41 -14.83
C LEU A 230 3.10 -16.98 -15.82
N VAL A 231 3.97 -16.12 -16.35
CA VAL A 231 5.06 -16.52 -17.26
C VAL A 231 6.38 -16.32 -16.55
N LEU A 232 7.06 -17.42 -16.22
CA LEU A 232 8.37 -17.35 -15.56
C LEU A 232 9.37 -16.59 -16.46
N SER A 233 10.02 -15.60 -15.89
CA SER A 233 10.94 -14.68 -16.59
C SER A 233 12.31 -14.56 -15.91
N GLY A 234 12.53 -15.28 -14.80
CA GLY A 234 13.81 -15.37 -14.11
C GLY A 234 13.70 -16.02 -12.74
N GLU A 235 14.82 -16.58 -12.28
CA GLU A 235 14.98 -17.20 -10.97
C GLU A 235 16.36 -16.90 -10.41
N TRP A 236 16.43 -16.61 -9.12
CA TRP A 236 17.67 -16.32 -8.39
C TRP A 236 17.59 -16.91 -6.99
N PRO A 237 18.70 -17.36 -6.39
CA PRO A 237 18.75 -17.56 -4.95
C PRO A 237 18.36 -16.25 -4.25
N LEU A 238 17.47 -16.28 -3.26
CA LEU A 238 17.02 -15.07 -2.56
C LEU A 238 18.21 -14.28 -2.00
N ARG A 239 19.17 -14.99 -1.42
CA ARG A 239 20.40 -14.45 -0.82
C ARG A 239 21.39 -13.88 -1.84
N ALA A 240 21.16 -14.09 -3.14
CA ALA A 240 21.98 -13.50 -4.19
C ALA A 240 21.55 -12.07 -4.53
N VAL A 241 20.35 -11.63 -4.09
CA VAL A 241 19.92 -10.24 -4.24
C VAL A 241 20.74 -9.37 -3.27
N PRO A 242 21.57 -8.44 -3.76
CA PRO A 242 22.34 -7.57 -2.89
C PRO A 242 21.44 -6.51 -2.25
N LEU A 243 21.78 -6.06 -1.04
CA LEU A 243 21.35 -4.76 -0.54
C LEU A 243 22.32 -3.73 -1.08
N LEU A 244 21.86 -2.91 -2.01
CA LEU A 244 22.71 -1.94 -2.70
C LEU A 244 22.85 -0.68 -1.86
N GLU A 245 24.07 -0.12 -1.85
CA GLU A 245 24.33 1.19 -1.25
C GLU A 245 23.51 2.29 -1.95
N MET A 246 23.07 3.27 -1.17
CA MET A 246 22.36 4.43 -1.71
C MET A 246 23.34 5.57 -2.03
N THR A 247 23.10 6.25 -3.15
CA THR A 247 23.71 7.57 -3.38
C THR A 247 23.09 8.61 -2.45
N SER A 248 23.67 9.81 -2.37
CA SER A 248 23.09 10.91 -1.59
C SER A 248 21.67 11.27 -2.02
N GLU A 249 21.39 11.23 -3.33
CA GLU A 249 20.06 11.52 -3.89
C GLU A 249 19.08 10.38 -3.61
N GLY A 250 19.51 9.12 -3.74
CA GLY A 250 18.69 7.96 -3.38
C GLY A 250 18.32 7.97 -1.91
N ARG A 251 19.29 8.26 -1.04
CA ARG A 251 19.08 8.39 0.40
C ARG A 251 18.09 9.50 0.75
N ALA A 252 18.21 10.67 0.12
CA ALA A 252 17.26 11.76 0.33
C ALA A 252 15.83 11.32 -0.04
N GLY A 253 15.64 10.69 -1.20
CA GLY A 253 14.35 10.17 -1.62
C GLY A 253 13.80 9.06 -0.70
N PHE A 254 14.68 8.22 -0.16
CA PHE A 254 14.31 7.18 0.80
C PHE A 254 13.81 7.77 2.12
N VAL A 255 14.57 8.71 2.70
CA VAL A 255 14.20 9.40 3.94
C VAL A 255 12.90 10.19 3.76
N ASP A 256 12.76 10.95 2.68
CA ASP A 256 11.54 11.71 2.37
C ASP A 256 10.29 10.80 2.36
N TYR A 257 10.43 9.59 1.80
CA TYR A 257 9.34 8.62 1.76
C TYR A 257 9.08 7.96 3.13
N MET A 258 10.11 7.62 3.90
CA MET A 258 9.92 7.08 5.25
C MET A 258 9.24 8.10 6.19
N GLN A 259 9.61 9.39 6.07
CA GLN A 259 8.92 10.47 6.78
C GLN A 259 7.47 10.67 6.30
N LEU A 260 7.18 10.37 5.03
CA LEU A 260 5.80 10.31 4.55
C LEU A 260 5.04 9.18 5.24
N LEU A 261 5.57 7.95 5.25
CA LEU A 261 4.95 6.80 5.93
C LEU A 261 4.72 7.07 7.41
N ASN A 262 5.70 7.63 8.11
CA ASN A 262 5.59 8.03 9.52
C ASN A 262 4.39 8.96 9.79
N ARG A 263 4.00 9.79 8.83
CA ARG A 263 2.84 10.69 8.97
C ARG A 263 1.49 10.04 8.60
N ARG A 264 1.50 8.83 8.05
CA ARG A 264 0.30 8.10 7.66
C ARG A 264 -0.26 7.33 8.86
N ASP A 265 -1.59 7.37 8.99
CA ASP A 265 -2.31 6.73 10.09
C ASP A 265 -2.32 5.19 10.04
N PRO A 266 -2.23 4.52 8.87
CA PRO A 266 -1.98 3.08 8.80
C PRO A 266 -0.82 2.57 9.66
N MET A 267 0.28 3.33 9.76
CA MET A 267 1.42 2.94 10.60
C MET A 267 1.03 2.89 12.08
N ALA A 268 0.29 3.91 12.55
CA ALA A 268 -0.20 3.98 13.92
C ALA A 268 -1.23 2.89 14.22
N GLY A 269 -2.15 2.64 13.27
CA GLY A 269 -3.13 1.57 13.38
C GLY A 269 -2.47 0.20 13.48
N SER A 270 -1.42 -0.06 12.71
CA SER A 270 -0.66 -1.31 12.69
C SER A 270 0.09 -1.53 14.01
N ALA A 271 0.84 -0.51 14.47
CA ALA A 271 1.53 -0.56 15.76
C ALA A 271 0.56 -0.84 16.92
N ALA A 272 -0.61 -0.18 16.94
CA ALA A 272 -1.61 -0.41 17.97
C ALA A 272 -2.21 -1.83 17.92
N LEU A 273 -2.29 -2.43 16.73
CA LEU A 273 -2.72 -3.82 16.58
C LEU A 273 -1.69 -4.79 17.19
N VAL A 274 -0.40 -4.54 16.98
CA VAL A 274 0.71 -5.31 17.57
C VAL A 274 0.66 -5.22 19.10
N VAL A 275 0.64 -4.02 19.67
CA VAL A 275 0.52 -3.81 21.13
C VAL A 275 -0.72 -4.51 21.71
N ARG A 276 -1.85 -4.48 20.98
CA ARG A 276 -3.07 -5.18 21.39
C ARG A 276 -2.88 -6.70 21.36
N ALA A 277 -2.19 -7.23 20.35
CA ALA A 277 -1.93 -8.66 20.19
C ALA A 277 -0.97 -9.18 21.28
N THR A 278 0.02 -8.40 21.68
CA THR A 278 0.92 -8.69 22.81
C THR A 278 0.28 -8.40 24.17
N ARG A 279 -1.02 -8.09 24.22
CA ARG A 279 -1.77 -7.80 25.45
C ARG A 279 -1.16 -6.65 26.27
N PHE A 280 -0.59 -5.66 25.58
CA PHE A 280 0.07 -4.49 26.17
C PHE A 280 1.34 -4.84 26.96
N GLU A 281 2.06 -5.89 26.54
CA GLU A 281 3.41 -6.21 27.06
C GLU A 281 4.52 -5.43 26.35
N GLU A 282 4.23 -4.91 25.16
CA GLU A 282 5.13 -4.12 24.32
C GLU A 282 4.76 -2.63 24.37
N GLU A 283 5.77 -1.77 24.35
CA GLU A 283 5.58 -0.33 24.33
C GLU A 283 5.11 0.14 22.95
N PHE A 284 4.22 1.14 22.90
CA PHE A 284 3.68 1.63 21.63
C PHE A 284 4.74 2.24 20.72
N GLU A 285 5.71 2.95 21.30
CA GLU A 285 6.81 3.55 20.54
C GLU A 285 7.72 2.49 19.89
N GLU A 286 8.01 1.41 20.61
CA GLU A 286 8.81 0.27 20.12
C GLU A 286 8.08 -0.43 18.97
N ALA A 287 6.81 -0.81 19.16
CA ALA A 287 5.99 -1.42 18.12
C ALA A 287 5.89 -0.52 16.87
N TYR A 288 5.83 0.80 17.06
CA TYR A 288 5.75 1.77 15.96
C TYR A 288 7.07 1.87 15.20
N LEU A 289 8.20 1.89 15.92
CA LEU A 289 9.54 1.85 15.32
C LEU A 289 9.75 0.57 14.52
N ASP A 290 9.39 -0.58 15.06
CA ASP A 290 9.56 -1.88 14.39
C ASP A 290 8.76 -1.95 13.08
N ILE A 291 7.50 -1.49 13.08
CA ILE A 291 6.70 -1.38 11.86
C ILE A 291 7.37 -0.52 10.79
N LEU A 292 7.97 0.62 11.18
CA LEU A 292 8.65 1.50 10.23
C LEU A 292 9.99 0.94 9.77
N ARG A 293 10.71 0.23 10.64
CA ARG A 293 11.96 -0.49 10.30
C ARG A 293 11.67 -1.57 9.27
N ASP A 294 10.62 -2.37 9.46
CA ASP A 294 10.21 -3.40 8.50
C ASP A 294 9.86 -2.78 7.14
N CYS A 295 9.07 -1.70 7.14
CA CYS A 295 8.77 -0.94 5.91
C CYS A 295 10.04 -0.42 5.22
N ALA A 296 11.00 0.09 6.00
CA ALA A 296 12.28 0.60 5.49
C ALA A 296 13.12 -0.52 4.85
N LEU A 297 13.20 -1.68 5.48
CA LEU A 297 13.93 -2.84 4.98
C LEU A 297 13.28 -3.44 3.74
N ASP A 298 11.96 -3.60 3.72
CA ASP A 298 11.22 -4.07 2.54
C ASP A 298 11.40 -3.11 1.35
N LEU A 299 11.28 -1.79 1.58
CA LEU A 299 11.54 -0.78 0.56
C LEU A 299 12.97 -0.85 0.03
N TRP A 300 13.96 -0.89 0.92
CA TRP A 300 15.37 -0.95 0.53
C TRP A 300 15.67 -2.22 -0.27
N TRP A 301 15.13 -3.36 0.16
CA TRP A 301 15.30 -4.62 -0.55
C TRP A 301 14.63 -4.60 -1.92
N ARG A 302 13.38 -4.13 -2.02
CA ARG A 302 12.65 -4.03 -3.30
C ARG A 302 13.34 -3.08 -4.29
N ALA A 303 13.81 -1.93 -3.82
CA ALA A 303 14.61 -1.01 -4.63
C ALA A 303 15.90 -1.70 -5.13
N SER A 304 16.61 -2.39 -4.24
CA SER A 304 17.83 -3.13 -4.56
C SER A 304 17.59 -4.26 -5.55
N LEU A 305 16.48 -5.00 -5.42
CA LEU A 305 16.08 -6.04 -6.34
C LEU A 305 15.88 -5.47 -7.75
N LEU A 306 15.06 -4.43 -7.89
CA LEU A 306 14.76 -3.83 -9.20
C LEU A 306 16.02 -3.24 -9.85
N ALA A 307 16.84 -2.55 -9.06
CA ALA A 307 18.14 -2.02 -9.49
C ALA A 307 19.09 -3.13 -9.96
N PHE A 308 19.24 -4.20 -9.17
CA PHE A 308 20.05 -5.37 -9.51
C PHE A 308 19.61 -6.03 -10.81
N LEU A 309 18.30 -6.24 -10.98
CA LEU A 309 17.74 -6.83 -12.21
C LEU A 309 17.94 -5.94 -13.44
N ASN A 310 18.09 -4.64 -13.25
CA ASN A 310 18.38 -3.66 -14.30
C ASN A 310 19.89 -3.38 -14.46
N GLY A 311 20.75 -4.07 -13.71
CA GLY A 311 22.21 -3.93 -13.79
C GLY A 311 22.79 -2.68 -13.13
N ALA A 312 22.02 -2.00 -12.28
CA ALA A 312 22.51 -0.87 -11.48
C ALA A 312 23.35 -1.37 -10.29
N GLY A 313 24.42 -0.64 -9.96
CA GLY A 313 25.33 -0.97 -8.86
C GLY A 313 25.07 -0.21 -7.55
N ALA A 314 24.15 0.75 -7.56
CA ALA A 314 23.77 1.58 -6.41
C ALA A 314 22.34 2.10 -6.60
N LEU A 315 21.73 2.61 -5.52
CA LEU A 315 20.40 3.19 -5.53
C LEU A 315 20.46 4.72 -5.61
N GLY A 316 20.12 5.26 -6.77
CA GLY A 316 19.81 6.67 -6.93
C GLY A 316 18.34 6.98 -6.63
N ALA A 317 17.95 8.24 -6.83
CA ALA A 317 16.56 8.65 -6.71
C ALA A 317 15.59 7.85 -7.61
N PRO A 318 15.94 7.52 -8.87
CA PRO A 318 15.08 6.69 -9.72
C PRO A 318 14.85 5.29 -9.16
N GLU A 319 15.91 4.61 -8.68
CA GLU A 319 15.81 3.24 -8.17
C GLU A 319 14.98 3.18 -6.87
N VAL A 320 15.17 4.16 -5.97
CA VAL A 320 14.35 4.27 -4.76
C VAL A 320 12.88 4.53 -5.10
N ARG A 321 12.61 5.39 -6.07
CA ARG A 321 11.24 5.63 -6.56
C ARG A 321 10.60 4.34 -7.08
N GLU A 322 11.35 3.51 -7.78
CA GLU A 322 10.85 2.21 -8.25
C GLU A 322 10.56 1.24 -7.11
N GLY A 323 11.35 1.28 -6.02
CA GLY A 323 11.02 0.61 -4.76
C GLY A 323 9.69 1.09 -4.18
N VAL A 324 9.47 2.41 -4.09
CA VAL A 324 8.20 2.99 -3.62
C VAL A 324 7.02 2.55 -4.48
N VAL A 325 7.18 2.55 -5.81
CA VAL A 325 6.14 2.09 -6.73
C VAL A 325 5.80 0.61 -6.52
N PHE A 326 6.75 -0.18 -6.01
CA PHE A 326 6.55 -1.59 -5.74
C PHE A 326 5.96 -1.85 -4.35
N SER A 327 6.19 -0.98 -3.35
CA SER A 327 5.83 -1.26 -1.95
C SER A 327 4.63 -0.49 -1.40
N ASP A 328 4.33 0.70 -1.93
CA ASP A 328 3.43 1.64 -1.24
C ASP A 328 2.00 1.12 -1.05
N ALA A 329 1.49 0.33 -1.99
CA ALA A 329 0.17 -0.27 -1.88
C ALA A 329 0.12 -1.26 -0.71
N ASP A 330 1.16 -2.08 -0.54
CA ASP A 330 1.25 -3.06 0.55
C ASP A 330 1.27 -2.34 1.91
N PHE A 331 1.98 -1.22 2.02
CA PHE A 331 2.05 -0.40 3.24
C PHE A 331 0.72 0.30 3.57
N LEU A 332 -0.03 0.71 2.55
CA LEU A 332 -1.37 1.27 2.74
C LEU A 332 -2.38 0.20 3.15
N ASP A 333 -2.21 -1.03 2.65
CA ASP A 333 -3.10 -2.17 2.89
C ASP A 333 -2.74 -2.97 4.17
N MET A 334 -1.79 -2.48 4.97
CA MET A 334 -1.44 -3.08 6.27
C MET A 334 -2.64 -3.17 7.22
N SER A 335 -2.72 -4.27 7.95
CA SER A 335 -3.76 -4.46 8.97
C SER A 335 -3.52 -3.55 10.17
N GLY A 336 -4.56 -2.84 10.61
CA GLY A 336 -4.46 -1.95 11.75
C GLY A 336 -5.79 -1.73 12.46
N ILE A 337 -5.73 -1.09 13.62
CA ILE A 337 -6.92 -0.50 14.26
C ILE A 337 -7.44 0.65 13.38
N GLY A 338 -8.76 0.75 13.24
CA GLY A 338 -9.40 1.76 12.42
C GLY A 338 -10.09 1.17 11.19
N GLY A 339 -10.15 1.94 10.11
CA GLY A 339 -10.77 1.50 8.86
C GLY A 339 -10.12 2.13 7.63
N MET A 340 -10.52 1.64 6.46
CA MET A 340 -10.10 2.15 5.16
C MET A 340 -11.26 2.09 4.17
N LEU A 341 -11.29 3.04 3.23
CA LEU A 341 -12.17 3.06 2.06
C LEU A 341 -11.37 3.36 0.78
#